data_AF-A0A1B8C7H7-F1
#
_entry.id   AF-A0A1B8C7H7-F1
#
_cell.length_a   1.000
_cell.length_b   1.000
_cell.length_c   1.000
_cell.angle_alpha   90.00
_cell.angle_beta   90.00
_cell.angle_gamma   90.00
#
_symmetry.space_group_name_H-M   'P 1'
#
loop_
_entity.id
_entity.type
_entity.pdbx_description
1 polymer ?
#
loop_
_entity_poly.entity_id
_entity_poly.type
_entity_poly.pdbx_seq_one_letter_code
_entity_poly.pdbx_strand_id
1 'polypeptide(L)'
;MPDHRIESRQKRNIHFLNGENDEISSAFQTGSLTWVEMSQRMDIVFELPAEDFAPFRCLENGDPKDPVRRHGPPISLQANNNVIQPGFYVLLSPAGEPVRIPVNRQMPLPRTVSRPPSGSSATPRSEKFRDRVRNRDGRCVITGIADPEFLALEAAHIFPLAHLELWVSGKWKQQLSDDDIDTSESGINSVQNGLLLDSSAHLFFDKYALAIDPDNGYKVVSFRDAPRYENLTLIRRHNIPAKYQPCRALLKHHFRMAVLLNMKGGAGYPEWDEDYSEGCDQVAEISESDQGKLRFETVLAERLNHLLA
;
A
#
# COMPACT_ATOMS: atom_id res chain seq x y z
N MET A 1 -4.27 15.19 -33.93
CA MET A 1 -4.51 15.86 -32.64
C MET A 1 -3.36 15.43 -31.75
N PRO A 2 -2.65 16.32 -31.04
CA PRO A 2 -1.62 15.85 -30.11
C PRO A 2 -2.35 15.17 -28.95
N ASP A 3 -2.19 13.85 -28.86
CA ASP A 3 -2.80 13.00 -27.83
C ASP A 3 -2.44 13.55 -26.44
N HIS A 4 -3.39 14.23 -25.81
CA HIS A 4 -3.25 14.59 -24.40
C HIS A 4 -3.29 13.32 -23.58
N ARG A 5 -2.37 13.19 -22.62
CA ARG A 5 -2.45 12.11 -21.64
C ARG A 5 -3.80 12.21 -20.92
N ILE A 6 -4.55 11.11 -20.92
CA ILE A 6 -5.87 11.05 -20.28
C ILE A 6 -5.68 11.33 -18.79
N GLU A 7 -6.37 12.34 -18.26
CA GLU A 7 -6.33 12.64 -16.83
C GLU A 7 -6.75 11.41 -16.02
N SER A 8 -5.86 10.96 -15.13
CA SER A 8 -6.18 9.89 -14.19
C SER A 8 -7.33 10.31 -13.29
N ARG A 9 -8.28 9.39 -13.03
CA ARG A 9 -9.37 9.59 -12.05
C ARG A 9 -8.85 9.94 -10.65
N GLN A 10 -7.60 9.58 -10.36
CA GLN A 10 -6.92 9.91 -9.11
C GLN A 10 -6.03 11.12 -9.35
N LYS A 11 -6.23 12.21 -8.58
CA LYS A 11 -5.44 13.44 -8.65
C LYS A 11 -3.96 13.13 -8.34
N ARG A 12 -3.15 12.84 -9.35
CA ARG A 12 -1.69 12.72 -9.27
C ARG A 12 -1.08 14.06 -9.67
N ASN A 13 0.05 14.42 -9.07
CA ASN A 13 0.67 15.72 -9.29
C ASN A 13 2.19 15.65 -9.50
N ILE A 14 2.76 14.44 -9.45
CA ILE A 14 4.11 14.15 -9.88
C ILE A 14 4.00 13.09 -10.97
N HIS A 15 4.61 13.34 -12.13
CA HIS A 15 4.53 12.47 -13.30
C HIS A 15 5.94 12.14 -13.79
N PHE A 16 6.21 10.87 -14.04
CA PHE A 16 7.49 10.36 -14.53
C PHE A 16 7.34 9.80 -15.94
N LEU A 17 8.15 10.35 -16.85
CA LEU A 17 8.09 10.08 -18.27
C LEU A 17 9.32 9.31 -18.73
N ASN A 18 9.19 8.42 -19.70
CA ASN A 18 10.33 7.83 -20.40
C ASN A 18 10.84 8.78 -21.52
N GLY A 19 11.91 8.38 -22.21
CA GLY A 19 12.46 9.12 -23.35
C GLY A 19 11.54 9.18 -24.59
N GLU A 20 10.48 8.38 -24.63
CA GLU A 20 9.46 8.37 -25.70
C GLU A 20 8.27 9.29 -25.37
N ASN A 21 8.32 10.00 -24.24
CA ASN A 21 7.21 10.80 -23.73
C ASN A 21 5.98 9.93 -23.41
N ASP A 22 6.16 8.74 -22.84
CA ASP A 22 5.10 7.98 -22.18
C ASP A 22 5.18 8.16 -20.66
N GLU A 23 4.03 8.30 -19.99
CA GLU A 23 4.00 8.24 -18.53
C GLU A 23 4.19 6.79 -18.07
N ILE A 24 5.30 6.52 -17.39
CA ILE A 24 5.65 5.19 -16.87
C ILE A 24 5.41 5.07 -15.37
N SER A 25 5.26 6.19 -14.67
CA SER A 25 4.91 6.23 -13.25
C SER A 25 4.33 7.60 -12.89
N SER A 26 3.50 7.65 -11.85
CA SER A 26 3.05 8.90 -11.25
C SER A 26 2.91 8.77 -9.74
N ALA A 27 2.87 9.88 -9.02
CA ALA A 27 2.73 9.89 -7.58
C ALA A 27 1.88 11.07 -7.11
N PHE A 28 1.39 10.97 -5.88
CA PHE A 28 0.79 12.08 -5.17
C PHE A 28 1.77 12.63 -4.14
N GLN A 29 1.96 13.94 -4.12
CA GLN A 29 2.75 14.68 -3.14
C GLN A 29 1.88 15.05 -1.92
N THR A 30 2.21 14.50 -0.75
CA THR A 30 1.58 14.79 0.55
C THR A 30 2.41 15.79 1.37
N GLY A 31 2.80 16.89 0.75
CA GLY A 31 3.48 18.03 1.41
C GLY A 31 4.92 17.83 1.90
N SER A 32 5.44 16.60 1.96
CA SER A 32 6.75 16.29 2.58
C SER A 32 7.56 15.20 1.86
N LEU A 33 7.10 14.71 0.70
CA LEU A 33 7.80 13.66 -0.03
C LEU A 33 9.10 14.21 -0.62
N THR A 34 10.23 13.68 -0.16
CA THR A 34 11.58 14.06 -0.60
C THR A 34 12.09 13.16 -1.74
N TRP A 35 13.16 13.58 -2.41
CA TRP A 35 13.79 12.76 -3.45
C TRP A 35 14.40 11.46 -2.93
N VAL A 36 14.96 11.45 -1.71
CA VAL A 36 15.47 10.21 -1.11
C VAL A 36 14.34 9.21 -0.81
N GLU A 37 13.19 9.70 -0.33
CA GLU A 37 12.00 8.86 -0.13
C GLU A 37 11.40 8.39 -1.45
N MET A 38 11.42 9.23 -2.49
CA MET A 38 10.99 8.84 -3.83
C MET A 38 11.94 7.82 -4.46
N SER A 39 13.25 7.93 -4.25
CA SER A 39 14.23 6.95 -4.73
C SER A 39 13.89 5.55 -4.22
N GLN A 40 13.58 5.43 -2.92
CA GLN A 40 13.18 4.14 -2.32
C GLN A 40 11.90 3.58 -2.96
N ARG A 41 10.96 4.45 -3.34
CA ARG A 41 9.74 4.05 -4.03
C ARG A 41 10.01 3.68 -5.49
N MET A 42 10.91 4.40 -6.16
CA MET A 42 11.33 4.09 -7.52
C MET A 42 12.05 2.74 -7.61
N ASP A 43 12.87 2.36 -6.62
CA ASP A 43 13.49 1.03 -6.54
C ASP A 43 12.47 -0.11 -6.37
N ILE A 44 11.25 0.21 -5.94
CA ILE A 44 10.13 -0.74 -5.93
C ILE A 44 9.47 -0.82 -7.31
N VAL A 45 9.26 0.34 -7.95
CA VAL A 45 8.49 0.50 -9.19
C VAL A 45 9.28 0.10 -10.43
N PHE A 46 10.58 0.40 -10.48
CA PHE A 46 11.44 0.15 -11.64
C PHE A 46 12.37 -1.03 -11.37
N GLU A 47 12.65 -1.81 -12.41
CA GLU A 47 13.62 -2.91 -12.35
C GLU A 47 15.06 -2.40 -12.55
N LEU A 48 15.19 -1.18 -13.07
CA LEU A 48 16.47 -0.49 -13.25
C LEU A 48 16.88 0.18 -11.92
N PRO A 49 18.12 -0.01 -11.43
CA PRO A 49 18.63 0.66 -10.23
C PRO A 49 18.55 2.20 -10.31
N ALA A 50 18.27 2.87 -9.18
CA ALA A 50 18.22 4.33 -9.10
C ALA A 50 19.54 5.06 -9.44
N GLU A 51 20.66 4.36 -9.62
CA GLU A 51 21.93 4.92 -10.08
C GLU A 51 22.06 4.99 -11.61
N ASP A 52 21.26 4.21 -12.33
CA ASP A 52 21.32 4.09 -13.80
C ASP A 52 20.38 5.09 -14.51
N PHE A 53 19.57 5.84 -13.75
CA PHE A 53 18.74 6.90 -14.27
C PHE A 53 18.68 8.10 -13.30
N ALA A 54 18.32 9.26 -13.84
CA ALA A 54 18.09 10.49 -13.09
C ALA A 54 16.78 11.15 -13.56
N PRO A 55 15.98 11.73 -12.64
CA PRO A 55 14.88 12.60 -13.01
C PRO A 55 15.39 13.96 -13.47
N PHE A 56 14.78 14.50 -14.53
CA PHE A 56 15.01 15.85 -15.02
C PHE A 56 13.65 16.57 -15.06
N ARG A 57 13.55 17.72 -14.41
CA ARG A 57 12.29 18.49 -14.39
C ARG A 57 11.99 19.03 -15.77
N CYS A 58 10.81 18.73 -16.32
CA CYS A 58 10.35 19.33 -17.57
C CYS A 58 10.13 20.83 -17.39
N LEU A 59 10.56 21.63 -18.36
CA LEU A 59 10.47 23.11 -18.34
C LEU A 59 9.23 23.63 -19.06
N GLU A 60 8.53 22.76 -19.77
CA GLU A 60 7.30 23.10 -20.48
C GLU A 60 6.14 23.25 -19.50
N ASN A 61 5.25 24.22 -19.75
CA ASN A 61 4.04 24.39 -18.97
C ASN A 61 3.00 23.35 -19.38
N GLY A 62 2.40 22.67 -18.40
CA GLY A 62 1.40 21.63 -18.65
C GLY A 62 2.04 20.33 -19.12
N ASP A 63 1.31 19.60 -19.98
CA ASP A 63 1.73 18.31 -20.53
C ASP A 63 2.92 18.49 -21.51
N PRO A 64 4.12 17.94 -21.23
CA PRO A 64 5.31 18.21 -22.04
C PRO A 64 5.23 17.50 -23.40
N LYS A 65 5.74 18.18 -24.43
CA LYS A 65 5.80 17.70 -25.81
C LYS A 65 7.17 17.15 -26.19
N ASP A 66 8.23 17.75 -25.65
CA ASP A 66 9.62 17.36 -25.92
C ASP A 66 10.40 17.33 -24.60
N PRO A 67 10.04 16.41 -23.69
CA PRO A 67 10.62 16.39 -22.36
C PRO A 67 12.11 16.03 -22.37
N VAL A 68 12.60 15.33 -23.40
CA VAL A 68 14.01 14.93 -23.56
C VAL A 68 14.91 16.11 -23.91
N ARG A 69 14.41 17.12 -24.65
CA ARG A 69 15.22 18.30 -25.00
C ARG A 69 14.93 19.52 -24.13
N ARG A 70 13.78 19.54 -23.45
CA ARG A 70 13.29 20.70 -22.69
C ARG A 70 13.15 20.40 -21.20
N HIS A 71 14.26 20.03 -20.59
CA HIS A 71 14.34 19.74 -19.16
C HIS A 71 15.44 20.55 -18.46
N GLY A 72 15.34 20.65 -17.13
CA GLY A 72 16.36 21.24 -16.27
C GLY A 72 17.58 20.34 -16.06
N PRO A 73 18.47 20.65 -15.11
CA PRO A 73 19.59 19.77 -14.77
C PRO A 73 19.12 18.43 -14.16
N PRO A 74 19.98 17.40 -14.15
CA PRO A 74 19.69 16.13 -13.49
C PRO A 74 19.46 16.35 -11.99
N ILE A 75 18.50 15.63 -11.44
CA ILE A 75 18.20 15.63 -10.01
C ILE A 75 18.82 14.39 -9.38
N SER A 76 19.68 14.58 -8.38
CA SER A 76 20.21 13.45 -7.61
C SER A 76 19.09 12.79 -6.81
N LEU A 77 18.93 11.48 -6.98
CA LEU A 77 18.06 10.65 -6.14
C LEU A 77 18.74 10.29 -4.80
N GLN A 78 20.08 10.30 -4.77
CA GLN A 78 20.87 9.91 -3.61
C GLN A 78 20.99 11.05 -2.60
N ALA A 79 20.71 10.74 -1.32
CA ALA A 79 20.83 11.65 -0.17
C ALA A 79 20.16 13.03 -0.34
N ASN A 80 19.16 13.12 -1.22
CA ASN A 80 18.50 14.37 -1.55
C ASN A 80 17.21 14.55 -0.73
N ASN A 81 17.30 15.36 0.33
CA ASN A 81 16.18 15.66 1.22
C ASN A 81 15.28 16.81 0.73
N ASN A 82 15.49 17.31 -0.48
CA ASN A 82 14.62 18.34 -1.03
C ASN A 82 13.24 17.75 -1.35
N VAL A 83 12.20 18.49 -0.98
CA VAL A 83 10.81 18.14 -1.28
C VAL A 83 10.58 18.21 -2.79
N ILE A 84 9.96 17.16 -3.34
CA ILE A 84 9.65 17.06 -4.76
C ILE A 84 8.57 18.06 -5.11
N GLN A 85 8.83 18.87 -6.13
CA GLN A 85 7.84 19.81 -6.64
C GLN A 85 6.84 19.09 -7.55
N PRO A 86 5.54 19.40 -7.47
CA PRO A 86 4.58 18.95 -8.46
C PRO A 86 5.02 19.31 -9.90
N GLY A 87 4.73 18.41 -10.84
CA GLY A 87 5.03 18.57 -12.25
C GLY A 87 5.51 17.29 -12.92
N PHE A 88 6.00 17.46 -14.15
CA PHE A 88 6.52 16.38 -14.99
C PHE A 88 8.04 16.28 -14.87
N TYR A 89 8.52 15.05 -14.84
CA TYR A 89 9.93 14.70 -14.80
C TYR A 89 10.19 13.64 -15.85
N VAL A 90 11.16 13.86 -16.73
CA VAL A 90 11.65 12.80 -17.63
C VAL A 90 12.74 12.03 -16.92
N LEU A 91 12.70 10.71 -17.06
CA LEU A 91 13.73 9.82 -16.56
C LEU A 91 14.67 9.47 -17.72
N LEU A 92 15.93 9.86 -17.58
CA LEU A 92 16.99 9.62 -18.55
C LEU A 92 18.19 9.03 -17.81
N SER A 93 19.23 8.59 -18.53
CA SER A 93 20.51 8.28 -17.89
C SER A 93 21.07 9.53 -17.18
N PRO A 94 22.01 9.40 -16.23
CA PRO A 94 22.64 10.55 -15.58
C PRO A 94 23.32 11.52 -16.57
N ALA A 95 23.70 11.04 -17.76
CA ALA A 95 24.26 11.85 -18.84
C ALA A 95 23.21 12.61 -19.67
N GLY A 96 21.91 12.38 -19.44
CA GLY A 96 20.81 13.00 -20.20
C GLY A 96 20.40 12.23 -21.47
N GLU A 97 20.92 11.01 -21.67
CA GLU A 97 20.52 10.17 -22.81
C GLU A 97 19.31 9.30 -22.48
N PRO A 98 18.38 9.06 -23.42
CA PRO A 98 17.26 8.12 -23.24
C PRO A 98 17.73 6.74 -22.78
N VAL A 99 17.06 6.22 -21.75
CA VAL A 99 17.31 4.88 -21.23
C VAL A 99 15.99 4.13 -21.11
N ARG A 100 16.01 2.82 -21.35
CA ARG A 100 14.84 1.98 -21.13
C ARG A 100 14.70 1.71 -19.63
N ILE A 101 13.53 2.02 -19.08
CA ILE A 101 13.24 1.83 -17.65
C ILE A 101 12.10 0.82 -17.54
N PRO A 102 12.40 -0.47 -17.34
CA PRO A 102 11.37 -1.48 -17.19
C PRO A 102 10.60 -1.25 -15.89
N VAL A 103 9.27 -1.20 -15.98
CA VAL A 103 8.38 -1.12 -14.82
C VAL A 103 8.15 -2.54 -14.28
N ASN A 104 8.31 -2.68 -12.97
CA ASN A 104 8.09 -3.92 -12.24
C ASN A 104 6.70 -4.50 -12.55
N ARG A 105 6.65 -5.77 -12.96
CA ARG A 105 5.39 -6.44 -13.35
C ARG A 105 4.54 -6.94 -12.20
N GLN A 106 5.07 -6.94 -10.97
CA GLN A 106 4.33 -7.37 -9.78
C GLN A 106 3.05 -6.54 -9.59
N MET A 107 1.94 -7.22 -9.31
CA MET A 107 0.66 -6.60 -9.01
C MET A 107 0.35 -6.70 -7.52
N PRO A 108 -0.25 -5.66 -6.92
CA PRO A 108 -0.73 -5.71 -5.54
C PRO A 108 -1.78 -6.82 -5.37
N LEU A 109 -1.74 -7.49 -4.21
CA LEU A 109 -2.72 -8.53 -3.88
C LEU A 109 -4.10 -7.91 -3.61
N PRO A 110 -5.16 -8.30 -4.35
CA PRO A 110 -6.51 -7.82 -4.09
C PRO A 110 -6.94 -8.10 -2.65
N ARG A 111 -7.68 -7.19 -2.04
CA ARG A 111 -7.97 -7.23 -0.60
C ARG A 111 -9.28 -6.52 -0.34
N THR A 112 -10.13 -7.22 0.40
CA THR A 112 -11.41 -6.76 0.94
C THR A 112 -11.16 -6.04 2.25
N VAL A 113 -12.05 -5.12 2.62
CA VAL A 113 -12.00 -4.57 3.97
C VAL A 113 -12.27 -5.70 4.95
N SER A 114 -11.23 -6.11 5.69
CA SER A 114 -11.28 -7.24 6.61
C SER A 114 -12.07 -6.87 7.86
N ARG A 115 -13.41 -6.83 7.78
CA ARG A 115 -14.24 -6.60 8.97
C ARG A 115 -14.22 -7.85 9.85
N PRO A 116 -14.00 -7.71 11.18
CA PRO A 116 -14.12 -8.84 12.07
C PRO A 116 -15.52 -9.46 11.92
N PRO A 117 -15.63 -10.80 11.89
CA PRO A 117 -16.93 -11.45 11.80
C PRO A 117 -17.80 -11.03 12.98
N SER A 118 -19.02 -10.57 12.70
CA SER A 118 -20.02 -10.26 13.72
C SER A 118 -20.85 -11.50 14.04
N GLY A 119 -21.13 -11.72 15.32
CA GLY A 119 -22.06 -12.76 15.78
C GLY A 119 -21.56 -14.19 15.54
N SER A 120 -22.42 -15.06 15.00
CA SER A 120 -22.20 -16.51 14.87
C SER A 120 -21.10 -16.95 13.88
N SER A 121 -20.41 -16.00 13.24
CA SER A 121 -19.36 -16.25 12.25
C SER A 121 -17.94 -16.12 12.80
N ALA A 122 -17.78 -15.66 14.05
CA ALA A 122 -16.48 -15.53 14.71
C ALA A 122 -15.96 -16.90 15.15
N THR A 123 -14.73 -17.24 14.76
CA THR A 123 -14.03 -18.43 15.28
C THR A 123 -13.25 -18.06 16.54
N PRO A 124 -13.02 -19.00 17.49
CA PRO A 124 -12.21 -18.74 18.68
C PRO A 124 -10.81 -18.18 18.36
N ARG A 125 -10.23 -18.59 17.22
CA ARG A 125 -8.93 -18.10 16.75
C ARG A 125 -8.99 -16.65 16.28
N SER A 126 -10.06 -16.26 15.59
CA SER A 126 -10.27 -14.88 15.16
C SER A 126 -10.48 -13.92 16.32
N GLU A 127 -11.21 -14.37 17.34
CA GLU A 127 -11.40 -13.63 18.58
C GLU A 127 -10.08 -13.49 19.33
N LYS A 128 -9.29 -14.57 19.44
CA LYS A 128 -7.96 -14.53 20.06
C LYS A 128 -7.03 -13.57 19.32
N PHE A 129 -6.97 -13.59 17.99
CA PHE A 129 -6.18 -12.63 17.21
C PHE A 129 -6.61 -11.19 17.52
N ARG A 130 -7.90 -10.90 17.40
CA ARG A 130 -8.48 -9.58 17.67
C ARG A 130 -8.12 -9.09 19.07
N ASP A 131 -8.32 -9.94 20.07
CA ASP A 131 -8.13 -9.56 21.47
C ASP A 131 -6.64 -9.38 21.79
N ARG A 132 -5.74 -10.19 21.20
CA ARG A 132 -4.29 -9.98 21.32
C ARG A 132 -3.85 -8.67 20.70
N VAL A 133 -4.36 -8.31 19.52
CA VAL A 133 -4.09 -7.02 18.87
C VAL A 133 -4.63 -5.86 19.72
N ARG A 134 -5.87 -5.96 20.20
CA ARG A 134 -6.50 -4.96 21.09
C ARG A 134 -5.70 -4.75 22.37
N ASN A 135 -5.29 -5.83 23.04
CA ASN A 135 -4.51 -5.77 24.27
C ASN A 135 -3.12 -5.16 24.05
N ARG A 136 -2.49 -5.49 22.91
CA ARG A 136 -1.19 -4.94 22.53
C ARG A 136 -1.26 -3.44 22.27
N ASP A 137 -2.22 -3.00 21.45
CA ASP A 137 -2.23 -1.64 20.89
C ASP A 137 -3.09 -0.68 21.72
N GLY A 138 -4.29 -1.11 22.12
CA GLY A 138 -5.31 -0.40 22.90
C GLY A 138 -5.71 1.00 22.42
N ARG A 139 -5.28 1.39 21.22
CA ARG A 139 -5.66 2.58 20.46
C ARG A 139 -5.30 2.36 19.00
N CYS A 140 -5.85 3.16 18.09
CA CYS A 140 -5.39 3.16 16.70
C CYS A 140 -3.88 3.44 16.65
N VAL A 141 -3.11 2.53 16.05
CA VAL A 141 -1.65 2.65 15.97
C VAL A 141 -1.18 3.71 14.97
N ILE A 142 -2.09 4.27 14.17
CA ILE A 142 -1.80 5.36 13.23
C ILE A 142 -2.24 6.70 13.81
N THR A 143 -3.53 6.84 14.16
CA THR A 143 -4.11 8.13 14.58
C THR A 143 -4.03 8.38 16.08
N GLY A 144 -3.72 7.35 16.88
CA GLY A 144 -3.67 7.44 18.33
C GLY A 144 -5.04 7.48 19.02
N ILE A 145 -6.14 7.44 18.27
CA ILE A 145 -7.51 7.44 18.80
C ILE A 145 -7.69 6.22 19.69
N ALA A 146 -8.00 6.46 20.97
CA ALA A 146 -8.33 5.42 21.93
C ALA A 146 -9.86 5.27 22.01
N ASP A 147 -10.30 4.02 22.10
CA ASP A 147 -11.70 3.67 22.34
C ASP A 147 -11.68 2.51 23.33
N PRO A 148 -11.99 2.75 24.62
CA PRO A 148 -12.00 1.71 25.65
C PRO A 148 -12.96 0.56 25.34
N GLU A 149 -14.02 0.82 24.57
CA GLU A 149 -15.03 -0.18 24.20
C GLU A 149 -14.71 -0.84 22.85
N PHE A 150 -13.70 -0.34 22.12
CA PHE A 150 -13.29 -0.81 20.80
C PHE A 150 -14.43 -0.86 19.77
N LEU A 151 -15.42 0.04 19.89
CA LEU A 151 -16.55 0.18 18.97
C LEU A 151 -16.12 0.73 17.62
N ALA A 152 -15.16 1.67 17.62
CA ALA A 152 -14.61 2.31 16.44
C ALA A 152 -13.20 1.82 16.08
N LEU A 153 -12.75 0.72 16.69
CA LEU A 153 -11.42 0.14 16.49
C LEU A 153 -11.49 -1.31 16.01
N GLU A 154 -10.76 -1.58 14.93
CA GLU A 154 -10.78 -2.84 14.21
C GLU A 154 -9.36 -3.44 14.16
N ALA A 155 -9.26 -4.76 14.37
CA ALA A 155 -8.01 -5.49 14.24
C ALA A 155 -7.82 -5.87 12.77
N ALA A 156 -6.88 -5.20 12.11
CA ALA A 156 -6.55 -5.38 10.71
C ALA A 156 -5.35 -6.31 10.55
N HIS A 157 -5.42 -7.29 9.64
CA HIS A 157 -4.21 -8.02 9.25
C HIS A 157 -3.27 -7.13 8.43
N ILE A 158 -1.96 -7.32 8.51
CA ILE A 158 -0.97 -6.64 7.65
C ILE A 158 -0.89 -7.37 6.31
N PHE A 159 -0.66 -8.69 6.39
CA PHE A 159 -0.78 -9.62 5.27
C PHE A 159 -2.20 -10.18 5.24
N PRO A 160 -2.94 -10.01 4.13
CA PRO A 160 -4.36 -10.34 4.06
C PRO A 160 -4.65 -11.84 4.22
N LEU A 161 -5.69 -12.14 5.01
CA LEU A 161 -6.15 -13.51 5.25
C LEU A 161 -6.64 -14.21 3.96
N ALA A 162 -7.19 -13.45 3.00
CA ALA A 162 -7.60 -13.97 1.69
C ALA A 162 -6.47 -14.68 0.92
N HIS A 163 -5.21 -14.36 1.24
CA HIS A 163 -4.03 -14.84 0.54
C HIS A 163 -3.23 -15.87 1.35
N LEU A 164 -3.92 -16.74 2.09
CA LEU A 164 -3.30 -17.77 2.93
C LEU A 164 -2.36 -18.70 2.14
N GLU A 165 -2.69 -19.03 0.90
CA GLU A 165 -1.80 -19.84 0.05
C GLU A 165 -0.48 -19.13 -0.26
N LEU A 166 -0.53 -17.82 -0.56
CA LEU A 166 0.67 -16.99 -0.75
C LEU A 166 1.44 -16.81 0.56
N TRP A 167 0.73 -16.72 1.68
CA TRP A 167 1.34 -16.72 3.03
C TRP A 167 2.17 -17.99 3.28
N VAL A 168 1.60 -19.16 2.98
CA VAL A 168 2.24 -20.46 3.20
C VAL A 168 3.39 -20.68 2.21
N SER A 169 3.14 -20.51 0.91
CA SER A 169 4.15 -20.71 -0.14
C SER A 169 5.33 -19.73 -0.02
N GLY A 170 5.07 -18.49 0.40
CA GLY A 170 6.09 -17.49 0.71
C GLY A 170 6.81 -17.70 2.04
N LYS A 171 6.45 -18.74 2.81
CA LYS A 171 7.04 -19.08 4.12
C LYS A 171 7.01 -17.92 5.12
N TRP A 172 5.98 -17.08 5.07
CA TRP A 172 5.90 -15.85 5.87
C TRP A 172 5.88 -16.09 7.38
N LYS A 173 5.41 -17.27 7.82
CA LYS A 173 5.52 -17.71 9.22
C LYS A 173 6.96 -17.64 9.76
N GLN A 174 7.97 -17.86 8.93
CA GLN A 174 9.38 -17.84 9.34
C GLN A 174 9.88 -16.42 9.66
N GLN A 175 9.13 -15.38 9.26
CA GLN A 175 9.41 -13.98 9.61
C GLN A 175 8.83 -13.60 10.98
N LEU A 176 8.15 -14.53 11.64
CA LEU A 176 7.50 -14.33 12.92
C LEU A 176 8.32 -14.95 14.05
N SER A 177 8.23 -14.32 15.21
CA SER A 177 8.82 -14.76 16.48
C SER A 177 7.77 -14.87 17.59
N ASP A 178 6.50 -14.69 17.26
CA ASP A 178 5.37 -14.90 18.16
C ASP A 178 5.38 -16.33 18.68
N ASP A 179 5.44 -16.47 20.00
CA ASP A 179 5.57 -17.74 20.71
C ASP A 179 4.26 -18.20 21.35
N ASP A 180 3.14 -17.56 21.00
CA ASP A 180 1.83 -18.03 21.42
C ASP A 180 1.52 -19.42 20.82
N ILE A 181 1.40 -20.39 21.73
CA ILE A 181 1.30 -21.83 21.47
C ILE A 181 0.05 -22.19 20.66
N ASP A 182 -1.00 -21.36 20.64
CA ASP A 182 -2.23 -21.61 19.88
C ASP A 182 -2.33 -20.81 18.58
N THR A 183 -1.24 -20.21 18.10
CA THR A 183 -1.23 -19.74 16.72
C THR A 183 -1.42 -20.93 15.80
N SER A 184 -2.37 -20.83 14.86
CA SER A 184 -2.67 -21.91 13.92
C SER A 184 -1.43 -22.39 13.18
N GLU A 185 -1.49 -23.60 12.61
CA GLU A 185 -0.34 -24.17 11.88
C GLU A 185 0.25 -23.19 10.86
N SER A 186 -0.59 -22.36 10.22
CA SER A 186 -0.14 -21.33 9.29
C SER A 186 0.56 -20.14 9.96
N GLY A 187 0.18 -19.76 11.18
CA GLY A 187 0.68 -18.58 11.89
C GLY A 187 0.15 -17.24 11.36
N ILE A 188 -0.79 -17.24 10.41
CA ILE A 188 -1.32 -16.01 9.80
C ILE A 188 -2.08 -15.13 10.79
N ASN A 189 -2.65 -15.73 11.84
CA ASN A 189 -3.32 -15.07 12.95
C ASN A 189 -2.38 -14.70 14.11
N SER A 190 -1.06 -14.64 13.84
CA SER A 190 -0.09 -14.08 14.78
C SER A 190 -0.41 -12.61 15.07
N VAL A 191 -0.21 -12.18 16.31
CA VAL A 191 -0.37 -10.77 16.70
C VAL A 191 0.56 -9.85 15.90
N GLN A 192 1.71 -10.36 15.45
CA GLN A 192 2.66 -9.60 14.63
C GLN A 192 2.15 -9.34 13.20
N ASN A 193 1.16 -10.10 12.74
CA ASN A 193 0.42 -9.82 11.50
C ASN A 193 -0.79 -8.90 11.73
N GLY A 194 -0.94 -8.30 12.91
CA GLY A 194 -2.09 -7.45 13.23
C GLY A 194 -1.73 -6.00 13.53
N LEU A 195 -2.66 -5.09 13.26
CA LEU A 195 -2.66 -3.68 13.68
C LEU A 195 -4.05 -3.32 14.19
N LEU A 196 -4.14 -2.55 15.28
CA LEU A 196 -5.40 -1.94 15.69
C LEU A 196 -5.57 -0.59 14.99
N LEU A 197 -6.63 -0.43 14.21
CA LEU A 197 -6.88 0.76 13.38
C LEU A 197 -8.29 1.31 13.65
N ASP A 198 -8.45 2.63 13.54
CA ASP A 198 -9.79 3.21 13.41
C ASP A 198 -10.38 2.89 12.03
N SER A 199 -11.71 2.87 11.91
CA SER A 199 -12.38 2.41 10.68
C SER A 199 -11.94 3.15 9.41
N SER A 200 -11.61 4.44 9.49
CA SER A 200 -11.10 5.19 8.33
C SER A 200 -9.67 4.78 7.97
N ALA A 201 -8.78 4.66 8.95
CA ALA A 201 -7.42 4.20 8.74
C ALA A 201 -7.38 2.74 8.24
N HIS A 202 -8.25 1.87 8.76
CA HIS A 202 -8.37 0.48 8.33
C HIS A 202 -8.77 0.38 6.86
N LEU A 203 -9.84 1.08 6.46
CA LEU A 203 -10.29 1.14 5.07
C LEU A 203 -9.15 1.58 4.13
N PHE A 204 -8.41 2.63 4.51
CA PHE A 204 -7.33 3.14 3.68
C PHE A 204 -6.13 2.19 3.64
N PHE A 205 -5.84 1.51 4.74
CA PHE A 205 -4.76 0.54 4.84
C PHE A 205 -5.03 -0.70 3.96
N ASP A 206 -6.26 -1.21 3.97
CA ASP A 206 -6.65 -2.38 3.18
C ASP A 206 -6.72 -2.07 1.67
N LYS A 207 -7.08 -0.85 1.31
CA LYS A 207 -7.05 -0.35 -0.08
C LYS A 207 -5.66 0.12 -0.53
N TYR A 208 -4.63 -0.10 0.28
CA TYR A 208 -3.27 0.38 0.06
C TYR A 208 -3.18 1.90 -0.22
N ALA A 209 -4.17 2.68 0.22
CA ALA A 209 -4.17 4.13 0.17
C ALA A 209 -3.30 4.73 1.31
N LEU A 210 -3.04 3.92 2.33
CA LEU A 210 -2.20 4.24 3.49
C LEU A 210 -1.27 3.05 3.74
N ALA A 211 -0.01 3.31 4.05
CA ALA A 211 0.97 2.29 4.41
C ALA A 211 1.92 2.80 5.50
N ILE A 212 2.75 1.92 6.03
CA ILE A 212 3.78 2.25 7.02
C ILE A 212 5.13 1.83 6.43
N ASP A 213 6.08 2.76 6.35
CA ASP A 213 7.44 2.49 5.91
C ASP A 213 8.34 2.16 7.12
N PRO A 214 8.64 0.87 7.37
CA PRO A 214 9.47 0.50 8.51
C PRO A 214 10.95 0.90 8.33
N ASP A 215 11.42 1.14 7.10
CA ASP A 215 12.79 1.52 6.82
C ASP A 215 13.04 3.02 7.09
N ASN A 216 11.99 3.83 7.05
CA ASN A 216 12.03 5.27 7.38
C ASN A 216 11.36 5.59 8.73
N GLY A 217 11.86 4.96 9.80
CA GLY A 217 11.39 5.25 11.17
C GLY A 217 9.93 4.88 11.43
N TYR A 218 9.33 3.98 10.64
CA TYR A 218 7.91 3.64 10.68
C TYR A 218 6.99 4.82 10.31
N LYS A 219 7.44 5.68 9.40
CA LYS A 219 6.63 6.78 8.85
C LYS A 219 5.36 6.25 8.21
N VAL A 220 4.23 6.89 8.53
CA VAL A 220 2.95 6.65 7.86
C VAL A 220 2.97 7.38 6.52
N VAL A 221 2.60 6.68 5.47
CA VAL A 221 2.60 7.17 4.08
C VAL A 221 1.20 7.11 3.53
N SER A 222 0.61 8.28 3.25
CA SER A 222 -0.62 8.39 2.48
C SER A 222 -0.30 8.50 0.99
N PHE A 223 -1.08 7.80 0.16
CA PHE A 223 -1.04 7.91 -1.30
C PHE A 223 -2.26 8.65 -1.85
N ARG A 224 -3.03 9.30 -0.96
CA ARG A 224 -4.22 10.10 -1.23
C ARG A 224 -4.07 11.49 -0.61
N ASP A 225 -4.93 12.40 -1.05
CA ASP A 225 -5.13 13.70 -0.41
C ASP A 225 -5.81 13.50 0.95
N ALA A 226 -5.00 13.21 1.95
CA ALA A 226 -5.46 12.95 3.31
C ALA A 226 -4.47 13.58 4.32
N PRO A 227 -4.50 14.92 4.47
CA PRO A 227 -3.56 15.66 5.32
C PRO A 227 -3.51 15.18 6.78
N ARG A 228 -4.62 14.59 7.27
CA ARG A 228 -4.72 14.01 8.62
C ARG A 228 -3.72 12.90 8.92
N TYR A 229 -3.10 12.28 7.90
CA TYR A 229 -2.10 11.24 8.06
C TYR A 229 -0.66 11.73 7.83
N GLU A 230 -0.46 13.01 7.52
CA GLU A 230 0.88 13.57 7.32
C GLU A 230 1.67 13.61 8.62
N ASN A 231 2.98 13.40 8.52
CA ASN A 231 3.94 13.44 9.63
C ASN A 231 3.66 12.47 10.79
N LEU A 232 2.79 11.48 10.59
CA LEU A 232 2.53 10.42 11.55
C LEU A 232 3.58 9.30 11.45
N THR A 233 3.79 8.60 12.57
CA THR A 233 4.60 7.39 12.64
C THR A 233 3.80 6.31 13.37
N LEU A 234 4.09 5.04 13.10
CA LEU A 234 3.45 3.93 13.78
C LEU A 234 3.68 4.03 15.30
N ILE A 235 2.60 4.16 16.05
CA ILE A 235 2.61 4.18 17.51
C ILE A 235 2.85 2.76 18.00
N ARG A 236 4.02 2.54 18.62
CA ARG A 236 4.39 1.27 19.24
C ARG A 236 4.49 1.44 20.75
N ARG A 237 3.99 0.45 21.49
CA ARG A 237 4.14 0.41 22.95
C ARG A 237 5.49 -0.18 23.33
N HIS A 238 6.44 0.65 23.74
CA HIS A 238 7.82 0.22 24.04
C HIS A 238 7.93 -0.80 25.19
N ASN A 239 6.94 -0.87 26.07
CA ASN A 239 6.88 -1.87 27.15
C ASN A 239 6.42 -3.26 26.67
N ILE A 240 5.98 -3.39 25.41
CA ILE A 240 5.63 -4.69 24.81
C ILE A 240 6.86 -5.30 24.14
N PRO A 241 7.19 -6.58 24.44
CA PRO A 241 8.30 -7.29 23.81
C PRO A 241 8.27 -7.24 22.27
N ALA A 242 9.45 -7.14 21.65
CA ALA A 242 9.60 -7.05 20.19
C ALA A 242 8.90 -8.20 19.44
N LYS A 243 8.88 -9.41 20.04
CA LYS A 243 8.22 -10.59 19.47
C LYS A 243 6.70 -10.49 19.31
N TYR A 244 6.05 -9.49 19.92
CA TYR A 244 4.62 -9.23 19.77
C TYR A 244 4.33 -7.95 18.96
N GLN A 245 5.34 -7.12 18.71
CA GLN A 245 5.20 -5.92 17.88
C GLN A 245 4.87 -6.29 16.43
N PRO A 246 4.21 -5.38 15.68
CA PRO A 246 3.98 -5.57 14.25
C PRO A 246 5.25 -6.00 13.51
N CYS A 247 5.16 -7.06 12.71
CA CYS A 247 6.31 -7.62 12.02
C CYS A 247 6.83 -6.64 10.97
N ARG A 248 8.12 -6.31 11.05
CA ARG A 248 8.81 -5.42 10.11
C ARG A 248 8.70 -5.91 8.67
N ALA A 249 8.90 -7.22 8.45
CA ALA A 249 8.88 -7.80 7.10
C ALA A 249 7.49 -7.71 6.46
N LEU A 250 6.43 -7.90 7.24
CA LEU A 250 5.05 -7.76 6.76
C LEU A 250 4.70 -6.31 6.44
N LEU A 251 5.09 -5.36 7.28
CA LEU A 251 4.93 -3.93 7.00
C LEU A 251 5.67 -3.52 5.73
N LYS A 252 6.91 -4.00 5.54
CA LYS A 252 7.70 -3.75 4.34
C LYS A 252 7.04 -4.33 3.09
N HIS A 253 6.45 -5.52 3.19
CA HIS A 253 5.70 -6.12 2.09
C HIS A 253 4.45 -5.30 1.74
N HIS A 254 3.65 -4.91 2.74
CA HIS A 254 2.47 -4.06 2.54
C HIS A 254 2.84 -2.72 1.93
N PHE A 255 3.89 -2.05 2.43
CA PHE A 255 4.41 -0.82 1.85
C PHE A 255 4.82 -0.98 0.39
N ARG A 256 5.52 -2.07 0.04
CA ARG A 256 5.86 -2.39 -1.35
C ARG A 256 4.62 -2.49 -2.23
N MET A 257 3.58 -3.19 -1.77
CA MET A 257 2.33 -3.33 -2.54
C MET A 257 1.63 -1.98 -2.71
N ALA A 258 1.64 -1.14 -1.68
CA ALA A 258 1.06 0.19 -1.74
C ALA A 258 1.80 1.13 -2.70
N VAL A 259 3.13 1.08 -2.73
CA VAL A 259 3.94 1.81 -3.70
C VAL A 259 3.65 1.33 -5.12
N LEU A 260 3.70 0.02 -5.37
CA LEU A 260 3.41 -0.54 -6.70
C LEU A 260 2.02 -0.13 -7.19
N LEU A 261 1.02 -0.19 -6.31
CA LEU A 261 -0.33 0.21 -6.67
C LEU A 261 -0.39 1.68 -7.07
N ASN A 262 0.13 2.54 -6.19
CA ASN A 262 -0.13 3.97 -6.32
C ASN A 262 0.79 4.66 -7.32
N MET A 263 1.86 3.98 -7.76
CA MET A 263 2.85 4.56 -8.64
C MET A 263 2.98 3.93 -10.02
N LYS A 264 2.42 2.73 -10.26
CA LYS A 264 2.36 2.17 -11.61
C LYS A 264 1.21 2.80 -12.38
N GLY A 265 1.53 3.57 -13.43
CA GLY A 265 0.52 4.09 -14.36
C GLY A 265 -0.04 2.96 -15.23
N GLY A 266 -1.36 2.75 -15.22
CA GLY A 266 -2.08 1.89 -16.17
C GLY A 266 -2.56 0.52 -15.69
N ALA A 267 -2.10 0.02 -14.54
CA ALA A 267 -2.58 -1.23 -13.95
C ALA A 267 -3.09 -0.97 -12.52
N GLY A 268 -4.37 -0.63 -12.42
CA GLY A 268 -5.01 -0.30 -11.14
C GLY A 268 -5.24 -1.52 -10.26
N TYR A 269 -5.37 -1.27 -8.96
CA TYR A 269 -6.07 -2.18 -8.06
C TYR A 269 -7.50 -2.36 -8.56
N PRO A 270 -8.14 -3.50 -8.28
CA PRO A 270 -9.58 -3.60 -8.44
C PRO A 270 -10.28 -2.47 -7.66
N GLU A 271 -11.05 -1.63 -8.35
CA GLU A 271 -11.87 -0.60 -7.70
C GLU A 271 -13.18 -1.24 -7.28
N TRP A 272 -13.23 -1.76 -6.05
CA TRP A 272 -14.46 -2.32 -5.51
C TRP A 272 -15.30 -1.24 -4.86
N ASP A 273 -16.54 -1.11 -5.33
CA ASP A 273 -17.55 -0.34 -4.63
C ASP A 273 -17.92 -1.05 -3.32
N GLU A 274 -17.92 -0.33 -2.20
CA GLU A 274 -18.30 -0.88 -0.90
C GLU A 274 -19.76 -0.56 -0.56
N ASP A 275 -20.41 0.32 -1.33
CA ASP A 275 -21.77 0.80 -1.11
C ASP A 275 -22.82 -0.07 -1.83
N TYR A 276 -22.62 -1.39 -1.80
CA TYR A 276 -23.67 -2.31 -2.25
C TYR A 276 -24.78 -2.33 -1.20
N SER A 277 -25.93 -1.78 -1.56
CA SER A 277 -27.12 -1.80 -0.72
C SER A 277 -27.49 -3.24 -0.37
N GLU A 278 -27.80 -3.49 0.92
CA GLU A 278 -28.36 -4.75 1.39
C GLU A 278 -29.64 -5.05 0.59
N GLY A 279 -29.56 -5.92 -0.41
CA GLY A 279 -30.68 -6.28 -1.29
C GLY A 279 -30.36 -6.39 -2.78
N CYS A 280 -29.20 -5.93 -3.26
CA CYS A 280 -28.77 -6.20 -4.64
C CYS A 280 -28.44 -7.70 -4.80
N ASP A 281 -28.81 -8.32 -5.93
CA ASP A 281 -28.43 -9.71 -6.24
C ASP A 281 -26.92 -9.76 -6.51
N GLN A 282 -26.16 -9.91 -5.42
CA GLN A 282 -24.70 -9.91 -5.42
C GLN A 282 -24.14 -10.91 -6.44
N VAL A 283 -24.85 -12.02 -6.71
CA VAL A 283 -24.39 -13.06 -7.63
C VAL A 283 -24.52 -12.64 -9.09
N ALA A 284 -25.56 -11.88 -9.44
CA ALA A 284 -25.81 -11.43 -10.81
C ALA A 284 -24.72 -10.45 -11.28
N GLU A 285 -24.43 -9.43 -10.46
CA GLU A 285 -23.45 -8.37 -10.81
C GLU A 285 -21.99 -8.88 -10.75
N ILE A 286 -21.70 -9.84 -9.87
CA ILE A 286 -20.42 -10.56 -9.80
C ILE A 286 -20.16 -11.36 -11.09
N SER A 287 -21.21 -11.88 -11.74
CA SER A 287 -21.06 -12.72 -12.94
C SER A 287 -20.69 -11.93 -14.20
N GLU A 288 -21.00 -10.62 -14.23
CA GLU A 288 -20.94 -9.78 -15.43
C GLU A 288 -19.59 -9.06 -15.64
N SER A 289 -18.71 -9.00 -14.63
CA SER A 289 -17.40 -8.33 -14.75
C SER A 289 -16.25 -9.15 -14.15
N ASP A 290 -15.06 -9.05 -14.76
CA ASP A 290 -13.84 -9.70 -14.24
C ASP A 290 -13.44 -9.17 -12.86
N GLN A 291 -13.74 -7.90 -12.55
CA GLN A 291 -13.55 -7.33 -11.22
C GLN A 291 -14.54 -7.89 -10.20
N GLY A 292 -15.80 -8.14 -10.60
CA GLY A 292 -16.81 -8.80 -9.78
C GLY A 292 -16.40 -10.22 -9.40
N LYS A 293 -15.91 -11.00 -10.38
CA LYS A 293 -15.36 -12.34 -10.16
C LYS A 293 -14.17 -12.32 -9.21
N LEU A 294 -13.20 -11.43 -9.44
CA LEU A 294 -12.02 -11.31 -8.59
C LEU A 294 -12.38 -10.92 -7.15
N ARG A 295 -13.38 -10.03 -6.98
CA ARG A 295 -13.91 -9.69 -5.65
C ARG A 295 -14.53 -10.91 -4.98
N PHE A 296 -15.39 -11.63 -5.69
CA PHE A 296 -16.04 -12.82 -5.16
C PHE A 296 -15.03 -13.87 -4.71
N GLU A 297 -14.04 -14.17 -5.55
CA GLU A 297 -12.96 -15.09 -5.21
C GLU A 297 -12.18 -14.62 -3.99
N THR A 298 -11.88 -13.33 -3.89
CA THR A 298 -11.15 -12.77 -2.72
C THR A 298 -11.98 -12.83 -1.44
N VAL A 299 -13.26 -12.46 -1.48
CA VAL A 299 -14.19 -12.54 -0.33
C VAL A 299 -14.35 -14.00 0.11
N LEU A 300 -14.55 -14.91 -0.85
CA LEU A 300 -14.72 -16.34 -0.58
C LEU A 300 -13.46 -16.92 0.05
N ALA A 301 -12.29 -16.61 -0.50
CA ALA A 301 -10.99 -17.02 0.04
C ALA A 301 -10.79 -16.49 1.46
N GLU A 302 -11.10 -15.20 1.72
CA GLU A 302 -11.02 -14.63 3.07
C GLU A 302 -11.89 -15.40 4.07
N ARG A 303 -13.15 -15.66 3.71
CA ARG A 303 -14.09 -16.38 4.58
C ARG A 303 -13.69 -17.83 4.81
N LEU A 304 -13.24 -18.54 3.77
CA LEU A 304 -12.76 -19.92 3.89
C LEU A 304 -11.50 -19.99 4.75
N ASN A 305 -10.53 -19.10 4.50
CA ASN A 305 -9.29 -19.05 5.26
C ASN A 305 -9.54 -18.68 6.72
N HIS A 306 -10.60 -17.93 7.02
CA HIS A 306 -11.04 -17.67 8.39
C HIS A 306 -11.42 -18.93 9.18
N LEU A 307 -11.95 -19.95 8.49
CA LEU A 307 -12.28 -21.25 9.08
C LEU A 307 -11.06 -22.16 9.21
N LEU A 308 -10.07 -22.01 8.32
CA LEU A 308 -8.88 -22.86 8.27
C LEU A 308 -7.74 -22.35 9.17
N ALA A 309 -7.59 -21.03 9.26
CA ALA A 309 -6.52 -20.34 9.98
C ALA A 309 -6.72 -20.28 11.49
#